data_AF-A0A966WII3-F1
#
_entry.id   AF-A0A966WII3-F1
#
_cell.length_a   1.000
_cell.length_b   1.000
_cell.length_c   1.000
_cell.angle_alpha   90.00
_cell.angle_beta   90.00
_cell.angle_gamma   90.00
#
_symmetry.space_group_name_H-M   'P 1'
#
loop_
_entity.id
_entity.type
_entity.pdbx_description
1 polymer ?
#
loop_
_entity_poly.entity_id
_entity_poly.type
_entity_poly.pdbx_seq_one_letter_code
_entity_poly.pdbx_strand_id
1 'polypeptide(L)'
;MNALQWTNRLWQCVAALGAVLVLSGCELPVPNSVQHGYRGTGMVQVYNTRLLAAKVDANMPPVAIPQAPGEGPKASQTYKNVQVLGNLSTAQFNRLMVSISAWVAPNEGGCVYCHNPANFAEDSKYTKVVARRMLQMTQYINSEWKPHVAETGVTCYTCHRGQPVPSAIWFKKDHQPHGSNFLGDKAGQNEPAPSVDLASLPNDPFTPFLLEAKDIRMNGPTPLPSGNRHSTKQTEWTYALMTHMSTSLGVNCTYCHNSRSFQSWENSPPQRATAWYGIRMARDLNVNYMEPLTPVFPDHRKGELGDVAKLNCNTCHQGAYKPLFGAPMAKDFPELSPPPSGKPAQVASK
;
A
#
# COMPACT_ATOMS: atom_id res chain seq x y z
N MET A 1 -10.25 52.37 29.79
CA MET A 1 -9.42 51.15 29.77
C MET A 1 -7.99 51.56 29.46
N ASN A 2 -7.06 51.40 30.41
CA ASN A 2 -5.67 51.84 30.21
C ASN A 2 -4.92 50.88 29.29
N ALA A 3 -4.02 51.41 28.45
CA ALA A 3 -3.22 50.66 27.48
C ALA A 3 -2.52 49.43 28.11
N LEU A 4 -2.09 49.55 29.37
CA LEU A 4 -1.45 48.48 30.16
C LEU A 4 -2.36 47.26 30.41
N GLN A 5 -3.67 47.46 30.54
CA GLN A 5 -4.64 46.37 30.73
C GLN A 5 -4.93 45.65 29.42
N TRP A 6 -4.88 46.38 28.30
CA TRP A 6 -5.09 45.81 26.97
C TRP A 6 -3.89 44.95 26.55
N THR A 7 -2.66 45.41 26.81
CA THR A 7 -1.43 44.65 26.56
C THR A 7 -1.35 43.37 27.40
N ASN A 8 -1.72 43.43 28.69
CA ASN A 8 -1.71 42.25 29.55
C ASN A 8 -2.74 41.19 29.11
N ARG A 9 -3.93 41.62 28.67
CA ARG A 9 -4.93 40.70 28.11
C ARG A 9 -4.46 40.08 26.79
N LEU A 10 -3.79 40.86 25.94
CA LEU A 10 -3.21 40.35 24.69
C LEU A 10 -2.16 39.26 24.97
N TRP A 11 -1.25 39.50 25.92
CA TRP A 11 -0.23 38.52 26.32
C TRP A 11 -0.84 37.25 26.94
N GLN A 12 -1.90 37.38 27.74
CA GLN A 12 -2.63 36.23 28.28
C GLN A 12 -3.31 35.41 27.18
N CYS A 13 -3.94 36.05 26.19
CA CYS A 13 -4.52 35.36 25.04
C CYS A 13 -3.46 34.66 24.18
N VAL A 14 -2.31 35.29 23.93
CA VAL A 14 -1.19 34.69 23.20
C VAL A 14 -0.60 33.50 23.96
N ALA A 15 -0.43 33.61 25.28
CA ALA A 15 0.04 32.51 26.11
C ALA A 15 -0.96 31.34 26.16
N ALA A 16 -2.27 31.62 26.23
CA ALA A 16 -3.31 30.60 26.20
C ALA A 16 -3.38 29.89 24.84
N LEU A 17 -3.29 30.63 23.72
CA LEU A 17 -3.18 30.06 22.38
C LEU A 17 -1.90 29.23 22.21
N GLY A 18 -0.78 29.70 22.74
CA GLY A 18 0.48 28.95 22.78
C GLY A 18 0.35 27.65 23.57
N ALA A 19 -0.29 27.67 24.74
CA ALA A 19 -0.53 26.48 25.54
C ALA A 19 -1.46 25.48 24.84
N VAL A 20 -2.52 25.95 24.15
CA VAL A 20 -3.41 25.08 23.35
C VAL A 20 -2.65 24.43 22.19
N LEU A 21 -1.78 25.17 21.50
CA LEU A 21 -0.93 24.63 20.42
C LEU A 21 0.10 23.61 20.93
N VAL A 22 0.62 23.77 22.15
CA VAL A 22 1.54 22.81 22.76
C VAL A 22 0.83 21.55 23.25
N LEU A 23 -0.43 21.66 23.67
CA LEU A 23 -1.21 20.54 24.22
C LEU A 23 -2.11 19.84 23.19
N SER A 24 -2.20 20.32 21.95
CA SER A 24 -3.05 19.74 20.90
C SER A 24 -2.57 18.39 20.36
N GLY A 25 -1.37 17.92 20.74
CA GLY A 25 -0.84 16.61 20.37
C GLY A 25 -1.29 15.45 21.26
N CYS A 26 -2.06 15.71 22.33
CA CYS A 26 -2.49 14.68 23.26
C CYS A 26 -3.81 14.02 22.84
N GLU A 27 -3.85 12.70 22.95
CA GLU A 27 -5.06 11.91 22.83
C GLU A 27 -5.73 11.69 24.19
N LEU A 28 -7.03 11.36 24.19
CA LEU A 28 -7.76 11.03 25.41
C LEU A 28 -7.19 9.75 26.07
N PRO A 29 -7.13 9.69 27.42
CA PRO A 29 -6.37 8.67 28.16
C PRO A 29 -7.05 7.29 28.28
N VAL A 30 -8.04 6.97 27.44
CA VAL A 30 -8.78 5.70 27.46
C VAL A 30 -8.54 4.88 26.17
N PRO A 31 -7.30 4.45 25.91
CA PRO A 31 -7.02 3.62 24.74
C PRO A 31 -7.54 2.20 24.93
N ASN A 32 -7.83 1.52 23.81
CA ASN A 32 -8.01 0.09 23.79
C ASN A 32 -6.66 -0.59 23.57
N SER A 33 -6.37 -1.62 24.36
CA SER A 33 -5.16 -2.42 24.21
C SER A 33 -5.47 -3.86 23.83
N VAL A 34 -4.70 -4.42 22.91
CA VAL A 34 -4.75 -5.84 22.54
C VAL A 34 -3.40 -6.47 22.86
N GLN A 35 -3.38 -7.43 23.78
CA GLN A 35 -2.15 -8.17 24.09
C GLN A 35 -1.81 -9.13 22.94
N HIS A 36 -0.57 -9.07 22.46
CA HIS A 36 -0.08 -9.82 21.29
C HIS A 36 1.09 -10.76 21.59
N GLY A 37 1.48 -10.91 22.86
CA GLY A 37 2.51 -11.85 23.29
C GLY A 37 2.31 -12.33 24.73
N TYR A 38 3.26 -13.09 25.26
CA TYR A 38 3.19 -13.59 26.63
C TYR A 38 3.15 -12.44 27.66
N ARG A 39 2.47 -12.63 28.78
CA ARG A 39 2.35 -11.62 29.84
C ARG A 39 3.73 -11.12 30.29
N GLY A 40 3.87 -9.81 30.49
CA GLY A 40 5.13 -9.17 30.90
C GLY A 40 6.15 -8.93 29.78
N THR A 41 5.87 -9.34 28.53
CA THR A 41 6.78 -9.08 27.39
C THR A 41 6.63 -7.68 26.79
N GLY A 42 5.59 -6.93 27.15
CA GLY A 42 5.29 -5.63 26.55
C GLY A 42 4.78 -5.69 25.11
N MET A 43 4.52 -6.89 24.57
CA MET A 43 3.96 -7.07 23.23
C MET A 43 2.45 -6.76 23.25
N VAL A 44 2.11 -5.51 22.95
CA VAL A 44 0.74 -4.99 23.00
C VAL A 44 0.52 -4.01 21.85
N GLN A 45 -0.65 -4.05 21.22
CA GLN A 45 -1.12 -2.99 20.33
C GLN A 45 -2.00 -2.04 21.13
N VAL A 46 -1.83 -0.74 20.93
CA VAL A 46 -2.59 0.31 21.64
C VAL A 46 -3.28 1.17 20.60
N TYR A 47 -4.59 1.34 20.72
CA TYR A 47 -5.41 2.06 19.76
C TYR A 47 -6.28 3.09 20.46
N ASN A 48 -6.40 4.26 19.84
CA ASN A 48 -7.42 5.23 20.19
C ASN A 48 -8.76 4.81 19.61
N THR A 49 -9.80 4.69 20.44
CA THR A 49 -11.15 4.29 20.02
C THR A 49 -11.75 5.22 18.96
N ARG A 50 -11.59 6.53 19.12
CA ARG A 50 -12.11 7.53 18.17
C ARG A 50 -11.41 7.44 16.82
N LEU A 51 -10.08 7.35 16.82
CA LEU A 51 -9.32 7.25 15.57
C LEU A 51 -9.53 5.91 14.88
N LEU A 52 -9.70 4.82 15.65
CA LEU A 52 -10.04 3.52 15.09
C LEU A 52 -11.41 3.54 14.41
N ALA A 53 -12.43 4.14 15.03
CA ALA A 53 -13.75 4.28 14.41
C ALA A 53 -13.67 5.05 13.07
N ALA A 54 -13.00 6.20 13.05
CA ALA A 54 -12.79 6.95 11.81
C ALA A 54 -12.03 6.15 10.74
N LYS A 55 -11.04 5.33 11.14
CA LYS A 55 -10.34 4.41 10.23
C LYS A 55 -11.28 3.33 9.69
N VAL A 56 -12.17 2.78 10.49
CA VAL A 56 -13.19 1.79 10.08
C VAL A 56 -14.12 2.40 9.05
N ASP A 57 -14.62 3.60 9.29
CA ASP A 57 -15.50 4.31 8.35
C ASP A 57 -14.80 4.58 7.02
N ALA A 58 -13.53 5.03 7.06
CA ALA A 58 -12.72 5.25 5.86
C ALA A 58 -12.34 3.96 5.09
N ASN A 59 -12.54 2.79 5.70
CA ASN A 59 -12.20 1.49 5.13
C ASN A 59 -13.43 0.60 4.91
N MET A 60 -14.64 1.18 4.84
CA MET A 60 -15.82 0.40 4.50
C MET A 60 -15.77 -0.08 3.04
N PRO A 61 -16.04 -1.38 2.78
CA PRO A 61 -16.17 -1.88 1.42
C PRO A 61 -17.47 -1.38 0.78
N PRO A 62 -17.50 -1.14 -0.55
CA PRO A 62 -18.73 -0.83 -1.25
C PRO A 62 -19.64 -2.06 -1.29
N VAL A 63 -20.94 -1.82 -1.41
CA VAL A 63 -21.92 -2.89 -1.60
C VAL A 63 -21.66 -3.62 -2.92
N ALA A 64 -21.62 -4.95 -2.87
CA ALA A 64 -21.42 -5.77 -4.05
C ALA A 64 -22.69 -5.82 -4.91
N ILE A 65 -22.52 -5.72 -6.22
CA ILE A 65 -23.61 -5.94 -7.19
C ILE A 65 -23.97 -7.44 -7.15
N PRO A 66 -25.26 -7.82 -7.14
CA PRO A 66 -25.67 -9.22 -7.15
C PRO A 66 -25.03 -10.03 -8.27
N GLN A 67 -24.75 -11.31 -8.02
CA GLN A 67 -24.17 -12.22 -9.01
C GLN A 67 -25.06 -12.33 -10.24
N ALA A 68 -24.42 -12.32 -11.41
CA ALA A 68 -25.11 -12.55 -12.68
C ALA A 68 -25.04 -14.04 -13.07
N PRO A 69 -26.08 -14.58 -13.73
CA PRO A 69 -26.05 -15.96 -14.22
C PRO A 69 -24.84 -16.25 -15.12
N GLY A 70 -24.25 -17.44 -14.94
CA GLY A 70 -23.13 -17.92 -15.76
C GLY A 70 -23.53 -18.50 -17.12
N GLU A 71 -24.83 -18.46 -17.44
CA GLU A 71 -25.43 -19.00 -18.65
C GLU A 71 -25.29 -18.04 -19.85
N GLY A 72 -25.49 -18.58 -21.05
CA GLY A 72 -25.45 -17.82 -22.30
C GLY A 72 -24.08 -17.80 -23.00
N PRO A 73 -23.95 -17.03 -24.09
CA PRO A 73 -22.73 -16.97 -24.89
C PRO A 73 -21.58 -16.38 -24.08
N LYS A 74 -20.36 -16.83 -24.40
CA LYS A 74 -19.15 -16.35 -23.74
C LYS A 74 -18.77 -14.95 -24.26
N ALA A 75 -18.10 -14.18 -23.42
CA ALA A 75 -17.64 -12.84 -23.76
C ALA A 75 -16.71 -12.85 -24.98
N SER A 76 -15.87 -13.87 -25.15
CA SER A 76 -15.02 -14.05 -26.34
C SER A 76 -15.79 -14.34 -27.63
N GLN A 77 -17.01 -14.87 -27.53
CA GLN A 77 -17.88 -15.14 -28.68
C GLN A 77 -18.76 -13.93 -29.03
N THR A 78 -19.08 -13.12 -28.03
CA THR A 78 -20.00 -11.97 -28.17
C THR A 78 -19.25 -10.67 -28.52
N TYR A 79 -18.05 -10.47 -27.99
CA TYR A 79 -17.28 -9.23 -28.12
C TYR A 79 -16.00 -9.43 -28.93
N LYS A 80 -15.52 -8.35 -29.57
CA LYS A 80 -14.45 -8.42 -30.57
C LYS A 80 -13.02 -8.53 -30.01
N ASN A 81 -12.70 -7.87 -28.89
CA ASN A 81 -11.32 -7.75 -28.38
C ASN A 81 -11.22 -8.09 -26.87
N VAL A 82 -11.71 -9.27 -26.49
CA VAL A 82 -11.64 -9.77 -25.11
C VAL A 82 -10.47 -10.74 -24.96
N GLN A 83 -9.42 -10.31 -24.25
CA GLN A 83 -8.17 -11.06 -24.12
C GLN A 83 -8.01 -11.80 -22.78
N VAL A 84 -8.65 -11.30 -21.71
CA VAL A 84 -8.51 -11.85 -20.33
C VAL A 84 -9.81 -12.51 -19.87
N LEU A 85 -10.93 -11.82 -20.03
CA LEU A 85 -12.22 -12.21 -19.46
C LEU A 85 -13.11 -13.01 -20.43
N GLY A 86 -12.50 -13.75 -21.36
CA GLY A 86 -13.20 -14.41 -22.47
C GLY A 86 -14.22 -15.46 -22.03
N ASN A 87 -13.97 -16.13 -20.91
CA ASN A 87 -14.77 -17.27 -20.42
C ASN A 87 -16.04 -16.88 -19.65
N LEU A 88 -16.22 -15.58 -19.35
CA LEU A 88 -17.40 -15.09 -18.64
C LEU A 88 -18.62 -15.12 -19.55
N SER A 89 -19.82 -15.32 -18.98
CA SER A 89 -21.05 -15.00 -19.72
C SER A 89 -21.11 -13.49 -19.99
N THR A 90 -21.89 -13.09 -21.00
CA THR A 90 -22.15 -11.67 -21.28
C THR A 90 -22.68 -10.93 -20.05
N ALA A 91 -23.53 -11.56 -19.23
CA ALA A 91 -24.09 -10.96 -18.02
C ALA A 91 -23.02 -10.76 -16.93
N GLN A 92 -22.17 -11.76 -16.69
CA GLN A 92 -21.04 -11.66 -15.75
C GLN A 92 -20.01 -10.62 -16.20
N PHE A 93 -19.70 -10.58 -17.49
CA PHE A 93 -18.79 -9.58 -18.06
C PHE A 93 -19.31 -8.16 -17.80
N ASN A 94 -20.59 -7.89 -18.12
CA ASN A 94 -21.19 -6.58 -17.90
C ASN A 94 -21.22 -6.20 -16.41
N ARG A 95 -21.58 -7.13 -15.52
CA ARG A 95 -21.54 -6.92 -14.07
C ARG A 95 -20.14 -6.51 -13.59
N LEU A 96 -19.11 -7.21 -14.05
CA LEU A 96 -17.73 -6.90 -13.67
C LEU A 96 -17.32 -5.51 -14.19
N MET A 97 -17.68 -5.14 -15.42
CA MET A 97 -17.38 -3.82 -15.98
C MET A 97 -18.03 -2.68 -15.18
N VAL A 98 -19.29 -2.85 -14.75
CA VAL A 98 -19.97 -1.87 -13.88
C VAL A 98 -19.26 -1.75 -12.54
N SER A 99 -18.85 -2.89 -11.95
CA SER A 99 -18.15 -2.91 -10.67
C SER A 99 -16.78 -2.24 -10.76
N ILE A 100 -15.99 -2.54 -11.80
CA ILE A 100 -14.69 -1.89 -12.05
C ILE A 100 -14.87 -0.38 -12.22
N SER A 101 -15.90 0.06 -12.95
CA SER A 101 -16.19 1.48 -13.13
C SER A 101 -16.45 2.18 -11.79
N ALA A 102 -17.24 1.56 -10.91
CA ALA A 102 -17.51 2.08 -9.56
C ALA A 102 -16.27 2.06 -8.66
N TRP A 103 -15.37 1.09 -8.82
CA TRP A 103 -14.20 0.94 -7.96
C TRP A 103 -13.01 1.81 -8.35
N VAL A 104 -12.91 2.17 -9.64
CA VAL A 104 -11.74 2.85 -10.20
C VAL A 104 -12.05 4.29 -10.57
N ALA A 105 -13.10 4.55 -11.35
CA ALA A 105 -13.34 5.86 -11.95
C ALA A 105 -14.80 6.35 -11.82
N PRO A 106 -15.48 6.20 -10.67
CA PRO A 106 -16.89 6.58 -10.51
C PRO A 106 -17.13 8.07 -10.83
N ASN A 107 -16.16 8.93 -10.52
CA ASN A 107 -16.25 10.38 -10.69
C ASN A 107 -15.52 10.90 -11.95
N GLU A 108 -14.88 10.03 -12.73
CA GLU A 108 -14.10 10.39 -13.93
C GLU A 108 -14.70 9.77 -15.22
N GLY A 109 -16.04 9.78 -15.30
CA GLY A 109 -16.78 9.29 -16.47
C GLY A 109 -17.04 7.78 -16.50
N GLY A 110 -16.68 7.03 -15.45
CA GLY A 110 -16.97 5.60 -15.32
C GLY A 110 -16.43 4.81 -16.52
N CYS A 111 -17.33 4.24 -17.32
CA CYS A 111 -17.00 3.45 -18.51
C CYS A 111 -16.09 4.20 -19.49
N VAL A 112 -16.32 5.51 -19.69
CA VAL A 112 -15.55 6.30 -20.68
C VAL A 112 -14.15 6.65 -20.21
N TYR A 113 -13.79 6.40 -18.95
CA TYR A 113 -12.41 6.54 -18.49
C TYR A 113 -11.47 5.58 -19.24
N CYS A 114 -11.90 4.33 -19.40
CA CYS A 114 -11.15 3.27 -20.09
C CYS A 114 -11.54 3.11 -21.56
N HIS A 115 -12.78 3.47 -21.96
CA HIS A 115 -13.27 3.16 -23.30
C HIS A 115 -13.49 4.40 -24.18
N ASN A 116 -13.40 4.19 -25.49
CA ASN A 116 -14.05 5.05 -26.47
C ASN A 116 -15.55 4.68 -26.51
N PRO A 117 -16.48 5.61 -26.21
CA PRO A 117 -17.92 5.30 -26.22
C PRO A 117 -18.44 4.91 -27.61
N ALA A 118 -17.78 5.34 -28.68
CA ALA A 118 -18.13 4.95 -30.05
C ALA A 118 -17.65 3.53 -30.41
N ASN A 119 -16.62 3.02 -29.71
CA ASN A 119 -16.05 1.70 -29.98
C ASN A 119 -15.38 1.10 -28.74
N PHE A 120 -16.12 0.28 -27.99
CA PHE A 120 -15.61 -0.36 -26.78
C PHE A 120 -14.48 -1.37 -27.03
N ALA A 121 -14.33 -1.89 -28.25
CA ALA A 121 -13.29 -2.86 -28.59
C ALA A 121 -11.92 -2.21 -28.82
N GLU A 122 -11.88 -0.91 -29.08
CA GLU A 122 -10.66 -0.15 -29.37
C GLU A 122 -9.73 -0.01 -28.15
N ASP A 123 -8.42 -0.09 -28.38
CA ASP A 123 -7.37 -0.03 -27.35
C ASP A 123 -6.53 1.27 -27.40
N SER A 124 -7.04 2.31 -28.07
CA SER A 124 -6.34 3.60 -28.23
C SER A 124 -6.14 4.37 -26.92
N LYS A 125 -7.00 4.15 -25.92
CA LYS A 125 -6.82 4.71 -24.58
C LYS A 125 -5.83 3.89 -23.76
N TYR A 126 -4.75 4.53 -23.31
CA TYR A 126 -3.74 3.91 -22.45
C TYR A 126 -4.35 3.28 -21.19
N THR A 127 -5.40 3.89 -20.63
CA THR A 127 -6.13 3.40 -19.46
C THR A 127 -6.72 2.01 -19.67
N LYS A 128 -7.14 1.66 -20.88
CA LYS A 128 -7.62 0.30 -21.19
C LYS A 128 -6.51 -0.74 -21.21
N VAL A 129 -5.36 -0.38 -21.78
CA VAL A 129 -4.17 -1.24 -21.81
C VAL A 129 -3.70 -1.52 -20.38
N VAL A 130 -3.65 -0.48 -19.54
CA VAL A 130 -3.34 -0.61 -18.10
C VAL A 130 -4.41 -1.44 -17.38
N ALA A 131 -5.70 -1.18 -17.58
CA ALA A 131 -6.79 -1.92 -16.94
C ALA A 131 -6.73 -3.42 -17.25
N ARG A 132 -6.39 -3.79 -18.49
CA ARG A 132 -6.18 -5.19 -18.88
C ARG A 132 -5.05 -5.83 -18.09
N ARG A 133 -3.94 -5.12 -17.89
CA ARG A 133 -2.81 -5.61 -17.10
C ARG A 133 -3.16 -5.71 -15.60
N MET A 134 -3.96 -4.79 -15.08
CA MET A 134 -4.45 -4.83 -13.68
C MET A 134 -5.43 -5.98 -13.43
N LEU A 135 -6.24 -6.38 -14.42
CA LEU A 135 -7.06 -7.59 -14.32
C LEU A 135 -6.20 -8.85 -14.14
N GLN A 136 -5.15 -8.98 -14.95
CA GLN A 136 -4.18 -10.08 -14.82
C GLN A 136 -3.45 -10.02 -13.48
N MET A 137 -3.11 -8.83 -13.00
CA MET A 137 -2.48 -8.63 -11.69
C MET A 137 -3.39 -9.09 -10.55
N THR A 138 -4.67 -8.72 -10.61
CA THR A 138 -5.67 -9.08 -9.60
C THR A 138 -5.87 -10.60 -9.53
N GLN A 139 -6.05 -11.23 -10.70
CA GLN A 139 -6.15 -12.68 -10.84
C GLN A 139 -4.92 -13.40 -10.28
N TYR A 140 -3.73 -12.89 -10.61
CA TYR A 140 -2.46 -13.42 -10.13
C TYR A 140 -2.29 -13.31 -8.61
N ILE A 141 -2.63 -12.17 -8.01
CA ILE A 141 -2.60 -12.00 -6.55
C ILE A 141 -3.54 -13.00 -5.88
N ASN A 142 -4.76 -13.11 -6.39
CA ASN A 142 -5.79 -13.97 -5.81
C ASN A 142 -5.50 -15.46 -5.96
N SER A 143 -4.76 -15.88 -6.98
CA SER A 143 -4.44 -17.29 -7.21
C SER A 143 -3.08 -17.72 -6.62
N GLU A 144 -2.02 -16.92 -6.78
CA GLU A 144 -0.66 -17.33 -6.44
C GLU A 144 -0.15 -16.79 -5.10
N TRP A 145 -0.68 -15.65 -4.63
CA TRP A 145 -0.22 -15.00 -3.41
C TRP A 145 -1.08 -15.34 -2.18
N LYS A 146 -1.74 -16.51 -2.19
CA LYS A 146 -2.48 -17.07 -1.05
C LYS A 146 -1.69 -17.08 0.28
N PRO A 147 -0.37 -17.34 0.32
CA PRO A 147 0.42 -17.23 1.55
C PRO A 147 0.39 -15.82 2.20
N HIS A 148 0.01 -14.79 1.44
CA HIS A 148 -0.17 -13.43 1.92
C HIS A 148 -1.66 -13.04 2.02
N VAL A 149 -2.43 -13.13 0.93
CA VAL A 149 -3.82 -12.63 0.87
C VAL A 149 -4.89 -13.63 1.34
N ALA A 150 -4.50 -14.89 1.57
CA ALA A 150 -5.40 -15.99 1.93
C ALA A 150 -6.66 -16.04 1.04
N GLU A 151 -7.81 -16.39 1.62
CA GLU A 151 -9.09 -16.40 0.91
C GLU A 151 -9.79 -15.04 0.87
N THR A 152 -9.24 -14.01 1.53
CA THR A 152 -9.79 -12.65 1.46
C THR A 152 -9.63 -12.07 0.05
N GLY A 153 -8.46 -12.27 -0.55
CA GLY A 153 -8.12 -11.76 -1.88
C GLY A 153 -8.12 -10.23 -1.97
N VAL A 154 -8.02 -9.74 -3.20
CA VAL A 154 -8.03 -8.32 -3.56
C VAL A 154 -8.99 -8.07 -4.71
N THR A 155 -9.47 -6.83 -4.80
CA THR A 155 -10.24 -6.31 -5.93
C THR A 155 -9.62 -4.98 -6.39
N CYS A 156 -10.15 -4.37 -7.46
CA CYS A 156 -9.70 -3.05 -7.88
C CYS A 156 -9.88 -2.01 -6.77
N TYR A 157 -10.94 -2.14 -5.97
CA TYR A 157 -11.24 -1.22 -4.88
C TYR A 157 -10.19 -1.26 -3.77
N THR A 158 -9.51 -2.40 -3.56
CA THR A 158 -8.47 -2.56 -2.54
C THR A 158 -7.43 -1.44 -2.63
N CYS A 159 -7.00 -1.10 -3.85
CA CYS A 159 -6.05 -0.03 -4.11
C CYS A 159 -6.72 1.29 -4.50
N HIS A 160 -7.65 1.25 -5.47
CA HIS A 160 -8.15 2.46 -6.13
C HIS A 160 -9.10 3.28 -5.26
N ARG A 161 -9.91 2.65 -4.40
CA ARG A 161 -10.87 3.34 -3.51
C ARG A 161 -11.72 4.41 -4.23
N GLY A 162 -12.14 4.14 -5.46
CA GLY A 162 -12.93 5.07 -6.28
C GLY A 162 -12.12 6.19 -6.94
N GLN A 163 -10.79 6.10 -6.96
CA GLN A 163 -9.88 7.05 -7.60
C GLN A 163 -9.06 6.36 -8.70
N PRO A 164 -8.96 6.93 -9.92
CA PRO A 164 -8.22 6.27 -10.99
C PRO A 164 -6.72 6.16 -10.73
N VAL A 165 -6.17 7.06 -9.90
CA VAL A 165 -4.83 6.93 -9.33
C VAL A 165 -4.96 6.60 -7.85
N PRO A 166 -4.45 5.44 -7.39
CA PRO A 166 -4.44 5.10 -5.97
C PRO A 166 -3.70 6.18 -5.15
N SER A 167 -4.21 6.48 -3.96
CA SER A 167 -3.69 7.58 -3.12
C SER A 167 -2.30 7.31 -2.53
N ALA A 168 -1.96 6.04 -2.33
CA ALA A 168 -0.70 5.61 -1.72
C ALA A 168 0.18 4.88 -2.73
N ILE A 169 0.71 5.62 -3.70
CA ILE A 169 1.71 5.16 -4.68
C ILE A 169 3.08 5.79 -4.38
N TRP A 170 4.13 5.29 -5.04
CA TRP A 170 5.46 5.88 -4.94
C TRP A 170 6.19 5.88 -6.28
N PHE A 171 7.17 6.78 -6.39
CA PHE A 171 8.13 6.91 -7.49
C PHE A 171 9.53 6.89 -6.90
N LYS A 172 10.54 6.54 -7.70
CA LYS A 172 11.94 6.67 -7.30
C LYS A 172 12.20 8.13 -6.93
N LYS A 173 12.76 8.35 -5.74
CA LYS A 173 13.05 9.72 -5.30
C LYS A 173 14.36 10.19 -5.92
N ASP A 174 14.34 11.36 -6.52
CA ASP A 174 15.57 12.05 -6.90
C ASP A 174 16.19 12.65 -5.64
N HIS A 175 17.15 11.93 -5.06
CA HIS A 175 17.94 12.44 -3.94
C HIS A 175 18.97 13.44 -4.48
N GLN A 176 18.52 14.56 -5.05
CA GLN A 176 19.42 15.62 -5.49
C GLN A 176 20.32 16.04 -4.31
N PRO A 177 21.65 16.02 -4.46
CA PRO A 177 22.59 16.33 -3.39
C PRO A 177 22.71 17.83 -3.08
N HIS A 178 21.87 18.69 -3.68
CA HIS A 178 22.05 20.14 -3.60
C HIS A 178 20.93 20.82 -2.81
N GLY A 179 21.00 20.69 -1.48
CA GLY A 179 20.33 21.64 -0.60
C GLY A 179 21.03 22.99 -0.68
N SER A 180 20.75 23.79 -1.71
CA SER A 180 21.07 25.23 -1.90
C SER A 180 22.47 25.77 -1.52
N ASN A 181 23.43 24.94 -1.09
CA ASN A 181 24.75 25.31 -0.63
C ASN A 181 25.72 24.17 -0.96
N PHE A 182 26.89 24.52 -1.50
CA PHE A 182 27.97 23.64 -1.97
C PHE A 182 28.59 22.68 -0.93
N LEU A 183 27.97 22.51 0.25
CA LEU A 183 28.51 21.76 1.40
C LEU A 183 27.43 20.89 2.04
N GLY A 184 27.28 19.65 1.56
CA GLY A 184 26.53 18.60 2.25
C GLY A 184 25.72 17.70 1.32
N ASP A 185 25.87 16.39 1.50
CA ASP A 185 25.01 15.37 0.89
C ASP A 185 24.10 14.79 1.98
N LYS A 186 22.78 14.89 1.78
CA LYS A 186 21.77 14.31 2.68
C LYS A 186 21.74 12.78 2.60
N ALA A 187 22.32 12.18 1.56
CA ALA A 187 22.36 10.75 1.30
C ALA A 187 20.97 10.08 1.35
N GLY A 188 19.92 10.80 0.91
CA GLY A 188 18.54 10.31 0.92
C GLY A 188 17.89 10.21 2.30
N GLN A 189 18.42 10.87 3.33
CA GLN A 189 17.88 10.89 4.70
C GLN A 189 17.92 12.30 5.32
N ASN A 190 17.75 12.42 6.65
CA ASN A 190 17.86 13.68 7.41
C ASN A 190 16.82 14.75 7.06
N GLU A 191 15.61 14.33 6.68
CA GLU A 191 14.45 15.21 6.50
C GLU A 191 13.17 14.46 6.88
N PRO A 192 12.15 15.15 7.44
CA PRO A 192 10.89 14.51 7.78
C PRO A 192 10.21 13.99 6.51
N ALA A 193 9.98 12.68 6.45
CA ALA A 193 9.40 12.04 5.28
C ALA A 193 8.14 11.22 5.66
N PRO A 194 6.98 11.48 5.04
CA PRO A 194 5.76 10.70 5.28
C PRO A 194 5.90 9.20 4.98
N SER A 195 6.82 8.83 4.08
CA SER A 195 7.13 7.42 3.75
C SER A 195 7.62 6.63 4.96
N VAL A 196 8.23 7.29 5.95
CA VAL A 196 8.85 6.72 7.14
C VAL A 196 8.37 7.40 8.43
N ASP A 197 7.08 7.76 8.47
CA ASP A 197 6.41 8.31 9.66
C ASP A 197 7.04 9.61 10.19
N LEU A 198 7.47 10.49 9.29
CA LEU A 198 8.13 11.77 9.62
C LEU A 198 9.46 11.64 10.37
N ALA A 199 10.00 10.42 10.50
CA ALA A 199 11.35 10.20 10.98
C ALA A 199 12.39 10.76 9.99
N SER A 200 13.62 10.96 10.47
CA SER A 200 14.77 11.41 9.67
C SER A 200 15.55 10.26 9.02
N LEU A 201 14.94 9.09 8.92
CA LEU A 201 15.50 7.88 8.31
C LEU A 201 15.58 8.03 6.77
N PRO A 202 16.26 7.10 6.05
CA PRO A 202 16.20 7.03 4.60
C PRO A 202 14.78 7.10 4.06
N ASN A 203 14.51 8.07 3.20
CA ASN A 203 13.15 8.46 2.84
C ASN A 203 12.59 7.73 1.60
N ASP A 204 13.42 6.94 0.90
CA ASP A 204 12.98 5.98 -0.14
C ASP A 204 13.41 4.55 0.20
N PRO A 205 12.82 3.91 1.23
CA PRO A 205 13.08 2.49 1.48
C PRO A 205 12.44 1.58 0.41
N PHE A 206 11.72 2.13 -0.58
CA PHE A 206 10.97 1.34 -1.54
C PHE A 206 11.83 0.87 -2.70
N THR A 207 12.69 1.74 -3.24
CA THR A 207 13.62 1.36 -4.32
C THR A 207 14.47 0.13 -3.96
N PRO A 208 15.24 0.11 -2.85
CA PRO A 208 16.10 -1.03 -2.54
C PRO A 208 15.35 -2.29 -2.09
N PHE A 209 14.14 -2.17 -1.53
CA PHE A 209 13.46 -3.28 -0.87
C PHE A 209 12.10 -3.68 -1.43
N LEU A 210 11.43 -2.87 -2.24
CA LEU A 210 10.14 -3.18 -2.87
C LEU A 210 10.21 -3.13 -4.39
N LEU A 211 11.34 -2.74 -4.97
CA LEU A 211 11.62 -2.85 -6.39
C LEU A 211 12.82 -3.76 -6.63
N GLU A 212 13.94 -3.43 -5.98
CA GLU A 212 15.10 -4.32 -5.92
C GLU A 212 14.90 -5.40 -4.83
N ALA A 213 15.94 -6.21 -4.61
CA ALA A 213 15.95 -7.27 -3.61
C ALA A 213 17.19 -7.17 -2.71
N LYS A 214 17.49 -5.98 -2.18
CA LYS A 214 18.59 -5.80 -1.21
C LYS A 214 18.28 -6.55 0.10
N ASP A 215 19.34 -6.97 0.81
CA ASP A 215 19.19 -7.70 2.07
C ASP A 215 18.60 -6.80 3.15
N ILE A 216 17.64 -7.34 3.90
CA ILE A 216 16.96 -6.67 5.02
C ILE A 216 17.59 -7.13 6.35
N ARG A 217 18.23 -8.30 6.38
CA ARG A 217 18.79 -8.89 7.62
C ARG A 217 20.13 -8.26 7.93
N MET A 218 20.23 -7.65 9.11
CA MET A 218 21.47 -6.98 9.55
C MET A 218 22.19 -7.70 10.70
N ASN A 219 21.47 -8.51 11.48
CA ASN A 219 22.01 -9.19 12.65
C ASN A 219 22.93 -10.37 12.26
N GLY A 220 24.00 -10.56 13.05
CA GLY A 220 24.87 -11.72 12.94
C GLY A 220 24.24 -12.96 13.60
N PRO A 221 24.54 -14.17 13.09
CA PRO A 221 23.94 -15.41 13.61
C PRO A 221 24.58 -15.92 14.90
N THR A 222 25.73 -15.36 15.32
CA THR A 222 26.46 -15.78 16.52
C THR A 222 26.66 -14.62 17.50
N PRO A 223 26.89 -14.90 18.80
CA PRO A 223 27.13 -13.86 19.80
C PRO A 223 28.43 -13.08 19.59
N LEU A 224 29.47 -13.74 19.07
CA LEU A 224 30.78 -13.13 18.81
C LEU A 224 30.87 -12.69 17.33
N PRO A 225 31.73 -11.71 16.98
CA PRO A 225 31.89 -11.31 15.59
C PRO A 225 32.32 -12.49 14.70
N SER A 226 31.43 -12.93 13.81
CA SER A 226 31.66 -14.05 12.88
C SER A 226 31.54 -13.62 11.42
N GLY A 227 32.27 -12.58 11.03
CA GLY A 227 32.34 -12.15 9.62
C GLY A 227 31.15 -11.32 9.11
N ASN A 228 30.18 -10.94 9.95
CA ASN A 228 29.13 -9.99 9.56
C ASN A 228 29.77 -8.64 9.17
N ARG A 229 29.42 -8.12 7.98
CA ARG A 229 29.94 -6.84 7.42
C ARG A 229 28.85 -5.79 7.23
N HIS A 230 27.62 -6.05 7.68
CA HIS A 230 26.56 -5.07 7.64
C HIS A 230 26.92 -3.85 8.49
N SER A 231 26.60 -2.67 7.97
CA SER A 231 26.85 -1.38 8.60
C SER A 231 25.62 -0.85 9.35
N THR A 232 25.83 0.07 10.29
CA THR A 232 24.73 0.80 10.94
C THR A 232 23.89 1.56 9.93
N LYS A 233 24.49 2.10 8.85
CA LYS A 233 23.74 2.75 7.77
C LYS A 233 22.73 1.78 7.15
N GLN A 234 23.15 0.56 6.79
CA GLN A 234 22.21 -0.44 6.26
C GLN A 234 21.09 -0.78 7.26
N THR A 235 21.39 -0.78 8.56
CA THR A 235 20.37 -0.93 9.61
C THR A 235 19.35 0.21 9.61
N GLU A 236 19.76 1.47 9.39
CA GLU A 236 18.84 2.61 9.25
C GLU A 236 17.89 2.44 8.05
N TRP A 237 18.38 1.91 6.92
CA TRP A 237 17.54 1.59 5.75
C TRP A 237 16.53 0.48 6.05
N THR A 238 16.96 -0.60 6.72
CA THR A 238 16.01 -1.63 7.19
C THR A 238 15.00 -1.02 8.16
N TYR A 239 15.43 -0.15 9.07
CA TYR A 239 14.53 0.47 10.03
C TYR A 239 13.50 1.39 9.33
N ALA A 240 13.92 2.15 8.31
CA ALA A 240 13.03 2.93 7.46
C ALA A 240 11.90 2.08 6.85
N LEU A 241 12.26 0.92 6.28
CA LEU A 241 11.28 -0.02 5.74
C LEU A 241 10.33 -0.55 6.82
N MET A 242 10.85 -0.93 7.99
CA MET A 242 10.01 -1.44 9.08
C MET A 242 9.04 -0.37 9.61
N THR A 243 9.49 0.88 9.72
CA THR A 243 8.63 2.02 10.09
C THR A 243 7.51 2.20 9.07
N HIS A 244 7.83 2.17 7.77
CA HIS A 244 6.81 2.20 6.71
C HIS A 244 5.80 1.05 6.83
N MET A 245 6.26 -0.17 7.09
CA MET A 245 5.37 -1.32 7.23
C MET A 245 4.44 -1.16 8.44
N SER A 246 4.98 -0.70 9.58
CA SER A 246 4.19 -0.43 10.78
C SER A 246 3.09 0.60 10.53
N THR A 247 3.41 1.75 9.93
CA THR A 247 2.41 2.79 9.64
C THR A 247 1.40 2.34 8.59
N SER A 248 1.85 1.66 7.54
CA SER A 248 0.98 1.15 6.47
C SER A 248 -0.08 0.19 6.99
N LEU A 249 0.25 -0.63 8.00
CA LEU A 249 -0.66 -1.57 8.63
C LEU A 249 -1.38 -0.99 9.85
N GLY A 250 -0.99 0.21 10.32
CA GLY A 250 -1.54 0.81 11.52
C GLY A 250 -1.24 0.02 12.80
N VAL A 251 -0.06 -0.58 12.88
CA VAL A 251 0.40 -1.42 14.00
C VAL A 251 1.79 -1.01 14.46
N ASN A 252 2.24 -1.49 15.62
CA ASN A 252 3.63 -1.31 16.06
C ASN A 252 4.52 -2.53 15.75
N CYS A 253 5.80 -2.43 16.10
CA CYS A 253 6.81 -3.48 15.86
C CYS A 253 6.42 -4.83 16.48
N THR A 254 5.71 -4.82 17.61
CA THR A 254 5.35 -6.05 18.34
C THR A 254 4.26 -6.87 17.67
N TYR A 255 3.66 -6.34 16.59
CA TYR A 255 2.76 -7.09 15.74
C TYR A 255 3.49 -8.22 15.00
N CYS A 256 4.78 -8.03 14.68
CA CYS A 256 5.60 -8.98 13.93
C CYS A 256 6.85 -9.45 14.71
N HIS A 257 7.23 -8.80 15.80
CA HIS A 257 8.48 -9.10 16.50
C HIS A 257 8.33 -9.16 18.02
N ASN A 258 9.23 -9.90 18.66
CA ASN A 258 9.64 -9.60 20.03
C ASN A 258 10.91 -8.75 19.94
N SER A 259 10.84 -7.49 20.39
CA SER A 259 11.93 -6.51 20.21
C SER A 259 13.22 -6.86 20.94
N ARG A 260 13.19 -7.79 21.90
CA ARG A 260 14.41 -8.36 22.52
C ARG A 260 15.30 -9.07 21.50
N SER A 261 14.73 -9.54 20.38
CA SER A 261 15.47 -10.19 19.30
C SER A 261 14.67 -10.15 17.98
N PHE A 262 14.85 -9.08 17.21
CA PHE A 262 14.19 -8.91 15.91
C PHE A 262 14.52 -10.01 14.90
N GLN A 263 15.70 -10.63 14.99
CA GLN A 263 16.11 -11.69 14.07
C GLN A 263 15.38 -13.02 14.32
N SER A 264 14.98 -13.31 15.56
CA SER A 264 14.45 -14.63 15.97
C SER A 264 13.09 -14.92 15.33
N TRP A 265 13.00 -15.96 14.50
CA TRP A 265 11.74 -16.42 13.92
C TRP A 265 10.86 -17.16 14.93
N GLU A 266 11.47 -17.99 15.78
CA GLU A 266 10.76 -18.75 16.82
C GLU A 266 10.02 -17.85 17.82
N ASN A 267 10.60 -16.71 18.18
CA ASN A 267 9.98 -15.74 19.10
C ASN A 267 9.14 -14.66 18.39
N SER A 268 8.90 -14.80 17.09
CA SER A 268 8.10 -13.84 16.33
C SER A 268 6.64 -14.31 16.18
N PRO A 269 5.66 -13.40 16.28
CA PRO A 269 4.28 -13.68 15.87
C PRO A 269 4.19 -14.19 14.42
N PRO A 270 3.17 -15.01 14.08
CA PRO A 270 3.00 -15.59 12.74
C PRO A 270 2.83 -14.53 11.64
N GLN A 271 2.38 -13.31 12.00
CA GLN A 271 2.25 -12.17 11.10
C GLN A 271 3.58 -11.82 10.40
N ARG A 272 4.73 -12.12 11.03
CA ARG A 272 6.05 -11.92 10.40
C ARG A 272 6.22 -12.79 9.15
N ALA A 273 5.70 -14.01 9.14
CA ALA A 273 5.74 -14.88 7.97
C ALA A 273 4.84 -14.35 6.84
N THR A 274 3.63 -13.90 7.17
CA THR A 274 2.72 -13.25 6.20
C THR A 274 3.34 -11.98 5.61
N ALA A 275 3.99 -11.16 6.43
CA ALA A 275 4.70 -9.96 6.00
C ALA A 275 5.93 -10.29 5.12
N TRP A 276 6.63 -11.39 5.41
CA TRP A 276 7.74 -11.88 4.58
C TRP A 276 7.28 -12.17 3.16
N TYR A 277 6.14 -12.84 2.96
CA TYR A 277 5.54 -13.04 1.64
C TYR A 277 5.05 -11.73 1.02
N GLY A 278 4.47 -10.83 1.82
CA GLY A 278 4.01 -9.51 1.36
C GLY A 278 5.10 -8.66 0.73
N ILE A 279 6.33 -8.69 1.27
CA ILE A 279 7.49 -7.99 0.67
C ILE A 279 7.81 -8.56 -0.72
N ARG A 280 7.78 -9.88 -0.89
CA ARG A 280 8.05 -10.51 -2.20
C ARG A 280 6.94 -10.22 -3.19
N MET A 281 5.69 -10.28 -2.73
CA MET A 281 4.54 -9.91 -3.55
C MET A 281 4.70 -8.48 -4.07
N ALA A 282 5.00 -7.52 -3.19
CA ALA A 282 5.15 -6.13 -3.60
C ALA A 282 6.27 -5.94 -4.65
N ARG A 283 7.42 -6.61 -4.47
CA ARG A 283 8.52 -6.64 -5.46
C ARG A 283 8.08 -7.20 -6.79
N ASP A 284 7.47 -8.38 -6.76
CA ASP A 284 7.03 -9.09 -7.94
C ASP A 284 6.03 -8.26 -8.75
N LEU A 285 5.06 -7.64 -8.09
CA LEU A 285 4.08 -6.78 -8.75
C LEU A 285 4.72 -5.50 -9.34
N ASN A 286 5.67 -4.87 -8.63
CA ASN A 286 6.37 -3.70 -9.15
C ASN A 286 7.19 -4.02 -10.40
N VAL A 287 7.96 -5.11 -10.38
CA VAL A 287 8.85 -5.52 -11.47
C VAL A 287 8.07 -6.10 -12.65
N ASN A 288 7.10 -6.98 -12.40
CA ASN A 288 6.44 -7.75 -13.47
C ASN A 288 5.14 -7.10 -13.99
N TYR A 289 4.54 -6.17 -13.25
CA TYR A 289 3.29 -5.52 -13.66
C TYR A 289 3.43 -4.03 -13.86
N MET A 290 4.09 -3.31 -12.96
CA MET A 290 4.18 -1.85 -13.06
C MET A 290 5.28 -1.39 -14.01
N GLU A 291 6.55 -1.75 -13.78
CA GLU A 291 7.68 -1.28 -14.62
C GLU A 291 7.47 -1.48 -16.14
N PRO A 292 6.95 -2.63 -16.63
CA PRO A 292 6.73 -2.83 -18.06
C PRO A 292 5.67 -1.91 -18.68
N LEU A 293 4.83 -1.28 -17.86
CA LEU A 293 3.82 -0.32 -18.31
C LEU A 293 4.37 1.10 -18.46
N THR A 294 5.60 1.38 -18.05
CA THR A 294 6.24 2.72 -18.17
C THR A 294 6.05 3.38 -19.55
N PRO A 295 6.27 2.70 -20.70
CA PRO A 295 6.08 3.33 -22.02
C PRO A 295 4.60 3.58 -22.39
N VAL A 296 3.66 2.95 -21.70
CA VAL A 296 2.21 3.12 -21.91
C VAL A 296 1.67 4.34 -21.16
N PHE A 297 2.26 4.67 -20.01
CA PHE A 297 1.82 5.81 -19.22
C PHE A 297 2.23 7.15 -19.88
N PRO A 298 1.32 8.15 -19.91
CA PRO A 298 1.67 9.49 -20.34
C PRO A 298 2.56 10.18 -19.31
N ASP A 299 3.28 11.23 -19.72
CA ASP A 299 4.34 11.84 -18.89
C ASP A 299 3.81 12.43 -17.57
N HIS A 300 2.57 12.94 -17.55
CA HIS A 300 1.93 13.43 -16.31
C HIS A 300 1.60 12.32 -15.29
N ARG A 301 1.88 11.05 -15.60
CA ARG A 301 1.72 9.89 -14.70
C ARG A 301 3.06 9.24 -14.32
N LYS A 302 4.18 9.87 -14.68
CA LYS A 302 5.53 9.43 -14.34
C LYS A 302 6.12 10.33 -13.24
N GLY A 303 7.06 9.77 -12.48
CA GLY A 303 7.85 10.51 -11.50
C GLY A 303 8.87 11.42 -12.17
N GLU A 304 9.59 12.19 -11.36
CA GLU A 304 10.63 13.12 -11.82
C GLU A 304 11.73 12.43 -12.64
N LEU A 305 12.03 11.16 -12.30
CA LEU A 305 13.01 10.33 -12.98
C LEU A 305 12.42 9.54 -14.18
N GLY A 306 11.18 9.83 -14.58
CA GLY A 306 10.48 9.18 -15.69
C GLY A 306 9.96 7.77 -15.38
N ASP A 307 10.05 7.31 -14.14
CA ASP A 307 9.54 6.01 -13.73
C ASP A 307 8.03 6.03 -13.49
N VAL A 308 7.37 4.90 -13.72
CA VAL A 308 5.93 4.74 -13.43
C VAL A 308 5.66 4.64 -11.92
N ALA A 309 4.46 5.02 -11.52
CA ALA A 309 3.95 4.79 -10.17
C ALA A 309 4.03 3.30 -9.81
N LYS A 310 4.44 3.02 -8.58
CA LYS A 310 4.59 1.67 -8.03
C LYS A 310 3.76 1.51 -6.76
N LEU A 311 3.54 0.26 -6.37
CA LEU A 311 2.81 -0.08 -5.16
C LEU A 311 3.74 -0.33 -3.98
N ASN A 312 3.21 -0.08 -2.79
CA ASN A 312 3.81 -0.37 -1.49
C ASN A 312 2.76 -0.98 -0.55
N CYS A 313 3.11 -1.18 0.72
CA CYS A 313 2.19 -1.76 1.70
C CYS A 313 0.93 -0.90 1.88
N ASN A 314 1.10 0.42 1.92
CA ASN A 314 0.02 1.37 2.14
C ASN A 314 -0.95 1.46 0.96
N THR A 315 -0.53 1.13 -0.27
CA THR A 315 -1.41 1.09 -1.46
C THR A 315 -2.69 0.28 -1.19
N CYS A 316 -2.55 -0.85 -0.50
CA CYS A 316 -3.68 -1.73 -0.15
C CYS A 316 -4.15 -1.52 1.29
N HIS A 317 -3.22 -1.51 2.26
CA HIS A 317 -3.55 -1.59 3.68
C HIS A 317 -4.14 -0.29 4.25
N GLN A 318 -3.68 0.87 3.78
CA GLN A 318 -4.23 2.19 4.14
C GLN A 318 -4.43 2.39 5.65
N GLY A 319 -3.41 2.03 6.44
CA GLY A 319 -3.39 2.19 7.89
C GLY A 319 -4.21 1.15 8.67
N ALA A 320 -4.61 0.05 8.03
CA ALA A 320 -5.31 -1.08 8.64
C ALA A 320 -4.54 -2.41 8.49
N TYR A 321 -4.58 -3.24 9.54
CA TYR A 321 -3.81 -4.49 9.60
C TYR A 321 -4.20 -5.50 8.51
N LYS A 322 -5.41 -5.37 7.98
CA LYS A 322 -5.88 -5.99 6.74
C LYS A 322 -6.58 -4.91 5.90
N PRO A 323 -6.42 -4.89 4.56
CA PRO A 323 -7.18 -3.98 3.71
C PRO A 323 -8.68 -4.10 3.99
N LEU A 324 -9.37 -2.96 4.13
CA LEU A 324 -10.81 -2.93 4.42
C LEU A 324 -11.20 -3.76 5.67
N PHE A 325 -10.31 -3.82 6.66
CA PHE A 325 -10.44 -4.67 7.85
C PHE A 325 -10.68 -6.16 7.56
N GLY A 326 -10.28 -6.63 6.37
CA GLY A 326 -10.42 -8.03 5.95
C GLY A 326 -11.77 -8.36 5.31
N ALA A 327 -12.54 -7.37 4.86
CA ALA A 327 -13.77 -7.60 4.11
C ALA A 327 -13.51 -8.47 2.86
N PRO A 328 -14.16 -9.64 2.73
CA PRO A 328 -13.84 -10.62 1.69
C PRO A 328 -14.53 -10.28 0.35
N MET A 329 -14.26 -9.11 -0.22
CA MET A 329 -14.92 -8.64 -1.46
C MET A 329 -14.69 -9.59 -2.65
N ALA A 330 -13.50 -10.18 -2.76
CA ALA A 330 -13.15 -11.03 -3.90
C ALA A 330 -14.03 -12.30 -4.00
N LYS A 331 -14.64 -12.75 -2.89
CA LYS A 331 -15.56 -13.89 -2.88
C LYS A 331 -16.78 -13.65 -3.79
N ASP A 332 -17.22 -12.40 -3.87
CA ASP A 332 -18.37 -11.98 -4.66
C ASP A 332 -17.96 -11.67 -6.11
N PHE A 333 -16.73 -12.00 -6.52
CA PHE A 333 -16.20 -11.81 -7.86
C PHE A 333 -15.25 -12.97 -8.22
N PRO A 334 -15.76 -14.22 -8.30
CA PRO A 334 -14.93 -15.39 -8.62
C PRO A 334 -14.15 -15.24 -9.94
N GLU A 335 -14.63 -14.41 -10.87
CA GLU A 335 -13.97 -14.03 -12.11
C GLU A 335 -12.62 -13.30 -11.93
N LEU A 336 -12.33 -12.78 -10.73
CA LEU A 336 -11.07 -12.15 -10.35
C LEU A 336 -10.08 -13.11 -9.66
N SER A 337 -10.41 -14.39 -9.54
CA SER A 337 -9.56 -15.40 -8.90
C SER A 337 -9.01 -16.54 -9.79
N PRO A 338 -9.35 -16.70 -11.09
CA PRO A 338 -8.73 -17.77 -11.88
C PRO A 338 -7.23 -17.46 -12.12
N PRO A 339 -6.38 -18.49 -12.28
CA PRO A 339 -4.98 -18.27 -12.64
C PRO A 339 -4.88 -17.47 -13.95
N PRO A 340 -4.01 -16.45 -14.04
CA PRO A 340 -3.93 -15.61 -15.23
C PRO A 340 -3.37 -16.39 -16.43
N SER A 341 -3.83 -16.07 -17.63
CA SER A 341 -3.20 -16.52 -18.87
C SER A 341 -1.85 -15.80 -19.06
N GLY A 342 -0.76 -16.55 -19.13
CA GLY A 342 0.60 -16.00 -19.30
C GLY A 342 1.20 -15.43 -18.01
N LYS A 343 1.29 -16.26 -16.96
CA LYS A 343 1.93 -15.92 -15.68
C LYS A 343 3.35 -15.38 -15.91
N PRO A 344 3.72 -14.20 -15.37
CA PRO A 344 5.13 -13.82 -15.30
C PRO A 344 5.87 -14.82 -14.38
N ALA A 345 7.15 -15.07 -14.66
CA ALA A 345 7.98 -15.84 -13.75
C ALA A 345 8.03 -15.10 -12.40
N GLN A 346 7.67 -15.77 -11.31
CA GLN A 346 7.77 -15.18 -9.97
C GLN A 346 9.22 -14.73 -9.77
N VAL A 347 9.43 -13.48 -9.37
CA VAL A 347 10.77 -13.03 -8.97
C VAL A 347 11.25 -13.97 -7.86
N ALA A 348 12.36 -14.68 -8.14
CA ALA A 348 12.80 -15.84 -7.39
C ALA A 348 12.77 -15.61 -5.87
N SER A 349 12.29 -16.61 -5.14
CA SER A 349 12.05 -16.64 -3.68
C SER A 349 13.31 -16.54 -2.80
N LYS A 350 14.44 -16.05 -3.32
CA LYS A 350 15.71 -16.00 -2.58
C LYS A 350 15.66 -15.08 -1.36
#